data_AF-A0A8T5LKI5-F1
#
_entry.id   AF-A0A8T5LKI5-F1
#
_cell.length_a   1.000
_cell.length_b   1.000
_cell.length_c   1.000
_cell.angle_alpha   90.00
_cell.angle_beta   90.00
_cell.angle_gamma   90.00
#
_symmetry.space_group_name_H-M   'P 1'
#
loop_
_entity.id
_entity.type
_entity.pdbx_description
1 polymer ?
#
loop_
_entity_poly.entity_id
_entity_poly.type
_entity_poly.pdbx_seq_one_letter_code
_entity_poly.pdbx_strand_id
1 'polypeptide(L)'
;MPYIESLLLDDPGYNQVILKAALEQRLRGSDRPVFFESQFFRYKEAVFEPFRRLLTSQGYTLVKDEYSPSILSIGCSSGKEPYSIAVVSREEGITPRVLAAQLSPSLIEMAKTGSYDIAQTRKELFARDGNPYIPLEHYINQTGIYFQVMSHIKSLVKFVEADILSESFFPAYGKFDFIFCQDFLIYLNDDERTILMMEMGDALTPRGTILLEPIQDQVISSPSQLPENDLGEEIRKYIDFREQVYSLGFEPIGRGNILKRTGS
;
A
#
# COMPACT_ATOMS: atom_id res chain seq x y z
N MET A 1 -6.95 6.19 -29.61
CA MET A 1 -5.69 5.44 -29.84
C MET A 1 -4.46 6.33 -30.10
N PRO A 2 -4.48 7.45 -30.85
CA PRO A 2 -3.27 8.30 -30.99
C PRO A 2 -3.06 9.33 -29.86
N TYR A 3 -4.12 9.74 -29.17
CA TYR A 3 -4.08 10.86 -28.20
C TYR A 3 -3.61 10.45 -26.80
N ILE A 4 -3.77 9.18 -26.43
CA ILE A 4 -3.29 8.63 -25.16
C ILE A 4 -1.74 8.48 -25.18
N GLU A 5 -1.16 8.21 -26.36
CA GLU A 5 0.30 8.23 -26.53
C GLU A 5 0.89 9.64 -26.35
N SER A 6 0.15 10.70 -26.68
CA SER A 6 0.60 12.08 -26.44
C SER A 6 0.46 12.54 -24.99
N LEU A 7 -0.51 12.01 -24.22
CA LEU A 7 -0.62 12.29 -22.78
C LEU A 7 0.51 11.65 -21.95
N LEU A 8 1.17 10.61 -22.49
CA LEU A 8 2.32 9.96 -21.87
C LEU A 8 3.62 10.78 -21.96
N LEU A 9 3.66 11.86 -22.74
CA LEU A 9 4.91 12.57 -23.04
C LEU A 9 5.25 13.74 -22.11
N ASP A 10 4.30 14.23 -21.30
CA ASP A 10 4.48 15.47 -20.50
C ASP A 10 4.47 15.27 -18.96
N ASP A 11 4.31 14.05 -18.43
CA ASP A 11 4.53 13.71 -17.02
C ASP A 11 5.57 12.58 -16.89
N PRO A 12 6.83 12.84 -16.53
CA PRO A 12 7.87 11.80 -16.50
C PRO A 12 7.72 10.81 -15.33
N GLY A 13 6.59 10.83 -14.59
CA GLY A 13 6.35 10.09 -13.37
C GLY A 13 5.83 8.66 -13.52
N TYR A 14 6.33 7.80 -12.64
CA TYR A 14 5.93 6.43 -12.28
C TYR A 14 4.41 6.13 -12.30
N ASN A 15 3.55 7.12 -12.06
CA ASN A 15 2.09 6.99 -12.18
C ASN A 15 1.63 6.58 -13.57
N GLN A 16 2.32 7.03 -14.64
CA GLN A 16 2.02 6.58 -15.99
C GLN A 16 2.23 5.08 -16.15
N VAL A 17 3.19 4.50 -15.45
CA VAL A 17 3.47 3.06 -15.50
C VAL A 17 2.36 2.28 -14.82
N ILE A 18 1.86 2.77 -13.68
CA ILE A 18 0.75 2.17 -12.92
C ILE A 18 -0.57 2.28 -13.69
N LEU A 19 -0.93 3.47 -14.18
CA LEU A 19 -2.11 3.68 -15.02
C LEU A 19 -2.04 2.85 -16.30
N LYS A 20 -0.86 2.79 -16.95
CA LYS A 20 -0.66 1.94 -18.12
C LYS A 20 -0.82 0.45 -17.78
N ALA A 21 -0.27 -0.01 -16.66
CA ALA A 21 -0.43 -1.40 -16.22
C ALA A 21 -1.88 -1.73 -15.86
N ALA A 22 -2.61 -0.78 -15.26
CA ALA A 22 -4.05 -0.89 -14.98
C ALA A 22 -4.88 -1.00 -16.24
N LEU A 23 -4.59 -0.14 -17.23
CA LEU A 23 -5.21 -0.19 -18.54
C LEU A 23 -4.86 -1.49 -19.26
N GLU A 24 -3.60 -1.91 -19.27
CA GLU A 24 -3.17 -3.17 -19.89
C GLU A 24 -3.83 -4.40 -19.25
N GLN A 25 -4.05 -4.41 -17.93
CA GLN A 25 -4.79 -5.49 -17.27
C GLN A 25 -6.25 -5.52 -17.68
N ARG A 26 -6.90 -4.36 -17.66
CA ARG A 26 -8.30 -4.22 -18.07
C ARG A 26 -8.47 -4.63 -19.54
N LEU A 27 -7.48 -4.36 -20.38
CA LEU A 27 -7.43 -4.78 -21.78
C LEU A 27 -7.13 -6.27 -21.98
N ARG A 28 -6.46 -6.94 -21.04
CA ARG A 28 -6.18 -8.38 -21.07
C ARG A 28 -7.37 -9.25 -20.65
N GLY A 29 -8.47 -8.66 -20.20
CA GLY A 29 -9.70 -9.38 -19.85
C GLY A 29 -9.61 -10.24 -18.58
N SER A 30 -8.69 -9.92 -17.67
CA SER A 30 -8.71 -10.52 -16.32
C SER A 30 -9.73 -9.78 -15.47
N ASP A 31 -10.72 -10.49 -14.93
CA ASP A 31 -11.75 -9.91 -14.06
C ASP A 31 -11.19 -9.44 -12.70
N ARG A 32 -9.97 -9.84 -12.34
CA ARG A 32 -9.32 -9.47 -11.06
C ARG A 32 -7.97 -8.79 -11.29
N PRO A 33 -7.66 -7.72 -10.52
CA PRO A 33 -6.40 -7.01 -10.65
C PRO A 33 -5.23 -7.76 -10.03
N VAL A 34 -4.05 -7.72 -10.69
CA VAL A 34 -2.79 -8.29 -10.20
C VAL A 34 -1.70 -7.22 -10.17
N PHE A 35 -1.30 -6.76 -9.00
CA PHE A 35 -0.35 -5.65 -8.90
C PHE A 35 1.11 -6.13 -9.04
N PHE A 36 1.84 -5.66 -10.05
CA PHE A 36 3.21 -6.13 -10.36
C PHE A 36 4.33 -5.24 -9.84
N GLU A 37 4.04 -3.99 -9.51
CA GLU A 37 5.07 -3.06 -9.04
C GLU A 37 5.15 -3.01 -7.53
N SER A 38 6.34 -2.80 -6.99
CA SER A 38 6.51 -2.62 -5.55
C SER A 38 7.76 -1.82 -5.30
N GLN A 39 7.71 -0.95 -4.30
CA GLN A 39 8.83 -0.14 -3.85
C GLN A 39 8.94 -0.24 -2.32
N PHE A 40 10.16 -0.35 -1.80
CA PHE A 40 10.36 -0.23 -0.36
C PHE A 40 10.05 1.20 0.12
N PHE A 41 9.29 1.31 1.21
CA PHE A 41 8.90 2.57 1.84
C PHE A 41 8.19 3.53 0.88
N ARG A 42 7.39 2.98 -0.03
CA ARG A 42 6.57 3.76 -0.96
C ARG A 42 5.73 4.78 -0.18
N TYR A 43 5.64 6.00 -0.70
CA TYR A 43 4.97 7.12 -0.04
C TYR A 43 5.45 7.38 1.40
N LYS A 44 6.76 7.22 1.66
CA LYS A 44 7.38 7.35 2.99
C LYS A 44 6.75 8.44 3.88
N GLU A 45 6.79 9.69 3.44
CA GLU A 45 6.31 10.84 4.22
C GLU A 45 4.79 10.85 4.44
N ALA A 46 4.02 10.32 3.49
CA ALA A 46 2.57 10.38 3.51
C ALA A 46 1.90 9.11 4.08
N VAL A 47 2.62 8.00 4.18
CA VAL A 47 2.10 6.72 4.67
C VAL A 47 2.95 6.16 5.80
N PHE A 48 4.26 5.92 5.59
CA PHE A 48 5.10 5.26 6.59
C PHE A 48 5.45 6.14 7.80
N GLU A 49 5.63 7.45 7.63
CA GLU A 49 5.83 8.37 8.76
C GLU A 49 4.56 8.53 9.63
N PRO A 50 3.34 8.68 9.05
CA PRO A 50 2.11 8.55 9.82
C PRO A 50 1.96 7.19 10.51
N PHE A 51 2.25 6.09 9.83
CA PHE A 51 2.22 4.75 10.40
C PHE A 51 3.12 4.63 11.63
N ARG A 52 4.38 5.10 11.53
CA ARG A 52 5.32 5.17 12.65
C ARG A 52 4.75 5.94 13.86
N ARG A 53 4.13 7.09 13.61
CA ARG A 53 3.48 7.89 14.68
C ARG A 53 2.28 7.17 15.28
N LEU A 54 1.51 6.44 14.48
CA LEU A 54 0.37 5.66 14.97
C LEU A 54 0.84 4.48 15.83
N LEU A 55 1.88 3.76 15.41
CA LEU A 55 2.49 2.68 16.19
C LEU A 55 2.89 3.16 17.60
N THR A 56 3.60 4.28 17.68
CA THR A 56 4.07 4.84 18.95
C THR A 56 2.94 5.43 19.81
N SER A 57 2.00 6.17 19.20
CA SER A 57 0.88 6.79 19.93
C SER A 57 -0.18 5.80 20.42
N GLN A 58 -0.32 4.64 19.77
CA GLN A 58 -1.27 3.61 20.19
C GLN A 58 -0.77 2.75 21.35
N GLY A 59 0.49 2.92 21.78
CA GLY A 59 1.04 2.26 22.97
C GLY A 59 1.50 0.82 22.75
N TYR A 60 1.79 0.42 21.50
CA TYR A 60 2.46 -0.86 21.24
C TYR A 60 3.89 -0.81 21.82
N THR A 61 4.28 -1.82 22.60
CA THR A 61 5.62 -1.87 23.22
C THR A 61 6.24 -3.28 23.13
N LEU A 62 7.56 -3.38 23.37
CA LEU A 62 8.29 -4.66 23.49
C LEU A 62 7.84 -5.52 24.68
N VAL A 63 7.14 -4.95 25.66
CA VAL A 63 7.01 -5.56 26.99
C VAL A 63 5.77 -6.45 27.03
N LYS A 64 6.00 -7.75 26.81
CA LYS A 64 5.07 -8.89 26.88
C LYS A 64 4.07 -8.99 25.73
N ASP A 65 3.80 -10.25 25.37
CA ASP A 65 2.93 -10.78 24.31
C ASP A 65 1.46 -10.30 24.31
N GLU A 66 1.11 -9.19 24.96
CA GLU A 66 -0.28 -8.73 25.09
C GLU A 66 -0.73 -7.80 23.95
N TYR A 67 0.17 -7.10 23.23
CA TYR A 67 -0.24 -6.22 22.12
C TYR A 67 0.80 -6.17 20.97
N SER A 68 0.81 -7.21 20.12
CA SER A 68 1.44 -7.16 18.78
C SER A 68 0.43 -6.67 17.74
N PRO A 69 0.68 -5.56 17.01
CA PRO A 69 -0.26 -5.07 16.03
C PRO A 69 -0.46 -6.09 14.91
N SER A 70 -1.71 -6.37 14.59
CA SER A 70 -2.13 -7.17 13.44
C SER A 70 -2.23 -6.26 12.22
N ILE A 71 -1.46 -6.54 11.18
CA ILE A 71 -1.35 -5.68 10.00
C ILE A 71 -1.69 -6.48 8.75
N LEU A 72 -2.59 -5.97 7.93
CA LEU A 72 -2.88 -6.48 6.59
C LEU A 72 -2.22 -5.59 5.53
N SER A 73 -1.55 -6.18 4.54
CA SER A 73 -1.09 -5.53 3.30
C SER A 73 -1.81 -6.17 2.12
N ILE A 74 -2.71 -5.40 1.50
CA ILE A 74 -3.53 -5.80 0.35
C ILE A 74 -2.77 -5.50 -0.94
N GLY A 75 -2.73 -6.47 -1.85
CA GLY A 75 -2.13 -6.26 -3.16
C GLY A 75 -0.61 -6.10 -3.10
N CYS A 76 0.07 -6.77 -2.17
CA CYS A 76 1.47 -6.51 -1.78
C CYS A 76 2.54 -6.74 -2.87
N SER A 77 2.13 -7.07 -4.10
CA SER A 77 2.97 -7.38 -5.25
C SER A 77 4.16 -8.31 -4.92
N SER A 78 5.38 -7.90 -5.26
CA SER A 78 6.64 -8.59 -4.98
C SER A 78 7.12 -8.50 -3.52
N GLY A 79 6.30 -7.98 -2.60
CA GLY A 79 6.50 -8.09 -1.16
C GLY A 79 7.33 -7.00 -0.50
N LYS A 80 7.72 -5.93 -1.21
CA LYS A 80 8.53 -4.85 -0.59
C LYS A 80 7.74 -4.06 0.46
N GLU A 81 6.45 -3.80 0.23
CA GLU A 81 5.58 -3.11 1.19
C GLU A 81 5.50 -3.85 2.55
N PRO A 82 5.12 -5.14 2.64
CA PRO A 82 5.01 -5.82 3.93
C PRO A 82 6.36 -5.95 4.65
N TYR A 83 7.48 -6.04 3.91
CA TYR A 83 8.80 -5.95 4.53
C TYR A 83 9.11 -4.55 5.06
N SER A 84 8.75 -3.48 4.35
CA SER A 84 8.87 -2.11 4.87
C SER A 84 8.05 -1.90 6.13
N ILE A 85 6.84 -2.45 6.21
CA ILE A 85 6.00 -2.39 7.41
C ILE A 85 6.69 -3.10 8.58
N ALA A 86 7.21 -4.31 8.35
CA ALA A 86 7.94 -5.06 9.36
C ALA A 86 9.17 -4.29 9.86
N VAL A 87 9.95 -3.70 8.95
CA VAL A 87 11.15 -2.92 9.31
C VAL A 87 10.79 -1.66 10.10
N VAL A 88 9.82 -0.86 9.66
CA VAL A 88 9.40 0.36 10.40
C VAL A 88 8.88 0.00 11.79
N SER A 89 8.14 -1.10 11.92
CA SER A 89 7.68 -1.57 13.22
C SER A 89 8.86 -1.94 14.14
N ARG A 90 9.87 -2.64 13.61
CA ARG A 90 11.05 -3.06 14.38
C ARG A 90 11.94 -1.90 14.81
N GLU A 91 12.05 -0.85 13.99
CA GLU A 91 12.74 0.39 14.35
C GLU A 91 12.12 1.07 15.58
N GLU A 92 10.80 0.98 15.74
CA GLU A 92 10.09 1.47 16.92
C GLU A 92 10.10 0.47 18.09
N GLY A 93 10.86 -0.62 17.99
CA GLY A 93 10.86 -1.70 18.97
C GLY A 93 9.54 -2.48 19.00
N ILE A 94 8.79 -2.56 17.91
CA ILE A 94 7.51 -3.28 17.88
C ILE A 94 7.65 -4.54 17.03
N THR A 95 7.08 -5.65 17.51
CA THR A 95 7.03 -6.91 16.75
C THR A 95 5.63 -7.08 16.17
N PRO A 96 5.43 -6.78 14.86
CA PRO A 96 4.13 -6.88 14.23
C PRO A 96 3.82 -8.32 13.78
N ARG A 97 2.54 -8.59 13.51
CA ARG A 97 2.09 -9.74 12.72
C ARG A 97 1.57 -9.22 11.38
N VAL A 98 2.34 -9.41 10.31
CA VAL A 98 1.98 -8.90 8.97
C VAL A 98 1.40 -10.03 8.13
N LEU A 99 0.15 -9.89 7.69
CA LEU A 99 -0.48 -10.71 6.67
C LEU A 99 -0.41 -9.96 5.34
N ALA A 100 0.19 -10.55 4.32
CA ALA A 100 0.35 -9.97 3.01
C ALA A 100 -0.43 -10.79 1.98
N ALA A 101 -1.47 -10.20 1.42
CA ALA A 101 -2.38 -10.88 0.50
C ALA A 101 -2.09 -10.49 -0.95
N GLN A 102 -2.02 -11.49 -1.81
CA GLN A 102 -1.74 -11.32 -3.23
C GLN A 102 -2.46 -12.42 -4.02
N LEU A 103 -2.99 -12.08 -5.20
CA LEU A 103 -3.70 -13.03 -6.04
C LEU A 103 -2.74 -13.91 -6.87
N SER A 104 -1.57 -13.37 -7.24
CA SER A 104 -0.61 -14.07 -8.08
C SER A 104 0.35 -14.97 -7.28
N PRO A 105 0.34 -16.29 -7.51
CA PRO A 105 1.28 -17.21 -6.86
C PRO A 105 2.74 -16.90 -7.19
N SER A 106 3.02 -16.49 -8.43
CA SER A 106 4.40 -16.19 -8.86
C SER A 106 4.97 -14.96 -8.16
N LEU A 107 4.15 -13.93 -7.92
CA LEU A 107 4.53 -12.77 -7.12
C LEU A 107 4.77 -13.14 -5.66
N ILE A 108 3.94 -14.02 -5.10
CA ILE A 108 4.12 -14.54 -3.73
C ILE A 108 5.44 -15.30 -3.61
N GLU A 109 5.76 -16.18 -4.55
CA GLU A 109 7.02 -16.93 -4.51
C GLU A 109 8.22 -15.99 -4.61
N MET A 110 8.17 -14.99 -5.49
CA MET A 110 9.18 -13.94 -5.55
C MET A 110 9.29 -13.18 -4.21
N ALA A 111 8.16 -12.77 -3.62
CA ALA A 111 8.11 -12.06 -2.35
C ALA A 111 8.72 -12.87 -1.20
N LYS A 112 8.43 -14.17 -1.15
CA LYS A 112 8.99 -15.11 -0.16
C LYS A 112 10.50 -15.27 -0.29
N THR A 113 11.09 -15.08 -1.48
CA THR A 113 12.57 -15.07 -1.59
C THR A 113 13.15 -13.90 -0.80
N GLY A 114 12.49 -12.73 -0.82
CA GLY A 114 13.00 -11.48 -0.27
C GLY A 114 14.29 -11.01 -0.94
N SER A 115 14.53 -11.44 -2.19
CA SER A 115 15.71 -11.10 -2.98
C SER A 115 15.32 -10.14 -4.10
N TYR A 116 15.96 -8.98 -4.15
CA TYR A 116 15.65 -7.91 -5.10
C TYR A 116 16.92 -7.40 -5.77
N ASP A 117 16.80 -6.82 -6.96
CA ASP A 117 17.94 -6.22 -7.63
C ASP A 117 18.48 -5.02 -6.83
N ILE A 118 19.80 -4.98 -6.58
CA ILE A 118 20.41 -3.93 -5.76
C ILE A 118 20.41 -2.56 -6.44
N ALA A 119 20.52 -2.51 -7.77
CA ALA A 119 20.58 -1.24 -8.49
C ALA A 119 19.22 -0.54 -8.46
N GLN A 120 18.14 -1.30 -8.59
CA GLN A 120 16.79 -0.80 -8.37
C GLN A 120 16.58 -0.42 -6.90
N THR A 121 16.86 -1.33 -5.97
CA THR A 121 16.54 -1.16 -4.55
C THR A 121 17.33 -0.02 -3.89
N ARG A 122 18.58 0.22 -4.30
CA ARG A 122 19.37 1.37 -3.80
C ARG A 122 18.71 2.70 -4.10
N LYS A 123 18.04 2.87 -5.25
CA LYS A 123 17.34 4.12 -5.56
C LYS A 123 16.11 4.33 -4.68
N GLU A 124 15.53 3.24 -4.17
CA GLU A 124 14.34 3.26 -3.31
C GLU A 124 14.70 3.58 -1.85
N LEU A 125 15.84 3.07 -1.38
CA LEU A 125 16.20 3.08 0.04
C LEU A 125 17.13 4.22 0.45
N PHE A 126 17.76 4.89 -0.51
CA PHE A 126 18.71 5.96 -0.25
C PHE A 126 18.16 7.30 -0.72
N ALA A 127 18.37 8.33 0.10
CA ALA A 127 18.16 9.71 -0.30
C ALA A 127 19.16 10.15 -1.36
N ARG A 128 18.87 11.28 -2.03
CA ARG A 128 19.74 11.84 -3.07
C ARG A 128 21.14 12.21 -2.57
N ASP A 129 21.28 12.42 -1.26
CA ASP A 129 22.54 12.67 -0.57
C ASP A 129 23.34 11.39 -0.25
N GLY A 130 22.79 10.21 -0.55
CA GLY A 130 23.42 8.91 -0.33
C GLY A 130 23.19 8.33 1.06
N ASN A 131 22.39 8.94 1.93
CA ASN A 131 22.03 8.38 3.23
C ASN A 131 20.84 7.42 3.11
N PRO A 132 20.90 6.23 3.74
CA PRO A 132 19.76 5.34 3.76
C PRO A 132 18.64 5.91 4.65
N TYR A 133 17.39 5.72 4.23
CA TYR A 133 16.22 6.22 4.97
C TYR A 133 15.94 5.49 6.28
N ILE A 134 16.60 4.35 6.49
CA ILE A 134 16.54 3.47 7.65
C ILE A 134 17.91 2.80 7.84
N PRO A 135 18.25 2.28 9.03
CA PRO A 135 19.48 1.52 9.28
C PRO A 135 19.46 0.18 8.54
N LEU A 136 19.89 0.19 7.28
CA LEU A 136 19.78 -0.96 6.39
C LEU A 136 20.58 -2.17 6.89
N GLU A 137 21.72 -1.96 7.55
CA GLU A 137 22.57 -3.04 8.07
C GLU A 137 21.86 -4.03 8.99
N HIS A 138 20.74 -3.65 9.60
CA HIS A 138 19.98 -4.51 10.51
C HIS A 138 18.90 -5.32 9.82
N TYR A 139 18.57 -5.03 8.57
CA TYR A 139 17.40 -5.61 7.90
C TYR A 139 17.73 -6.26 6.57
N ILE A 140 18.93 -6.00 6.05
CA ILE A 140 19.33 -6.37 4.70
C ILE A 140 20.72 -6.98 4.71
N ASN A 141 20.92 -7.96 3.83
CA ASN A 141 22.24 -8.41 3.42
C ASN A 141 22.43 -8.09 1.94
N GLN A 142 23.63 -7.63 1.58
CA GLN A 142 24.04 -7.58 0.18
C GLN A 142 24.70 -8.92 -0.18
N THR A 143 24.13 -9.62 -1.16
CA THR A 143 24.70 -10.86 -1.70
C THR A 143 24.95 -10.66 -3.20
N GLY A 144 26.16 -10.25 -3.55
CA GLY A 144 26.51 -9.91 -4.94
C GLY A 144 25.72 -8.70 -5.44
N ILE A 145 24.92 -8.91 -6.50
CA ILE A 145 24.03 -7.90 -7.10
C ILE A 145 22.62 -7.89 -6.49
N TYR A 146 22.37 -8.73 -5.48
CA TYR A 146 21.07 -8.83 -4.85
C TYR A 146 21.05 -8.15 -3.49
N PHE A 147 19.94 -7.47 -3.24
CA PHE A 147 19.46 -7.04 -1.96
C PHE A 147 18.64 -8.17 -1.33
N GLN A 148 19.01 -8.64 -0.16
CA GLN A 148 18.35 -9.76 0.52
C GLN A 148 17.76 -9.32 1.85
N VAL A 149 16.44 -9.46 2.03
CA VAL A 149 15.78 -9.24 3.32
C VAL A 149 16.21 -10.31 4.32
N MET A 150 16.60 -9.90 5.52
CA MET A 150 17.08 -10.81 6.57
C MET A 150 15.97 -11.70 7.12
N SER A 151 16.34 -12.90 7.57
CA SER A 151 15.39 -13.94 8.03
C SER A 151 14.47 -13.48 9.16
N HIS A 152 14.97 -12.69 10.11
CA HIS A 152 14.19 -12.21 11.24
C HIS A 152 13.12 -11.17 10.85
N ILE A 153 13.28 -10.48 9.70
CA ILE A 153 12.23 -9.66 9.11
C ILE A 153 11.26 -10.52 8.32
N LYS A 154 11.78 -11.48 7.55
CA LYS A 154 10.95 -12.41 6.78
C LYS A 154 9.97 -13.18 7.67
N SER A 155 10.38 -13.58 8.87
CA SER A 155 9.53 -14.30 9.81
C SER A 155 8.34 -13.50 10.35
N LEU A 156 8.33 -12.16 10.18
CA LEU A 156 7.23 -11.29 10.62
C LEU A 156 6.11 -11.19 9.57
N VAL A 157 6.36 -11.66 8.34
CA VAL A 157 5.47 -11.53 7.19
C VAL A 157 4.96 -12.90 6.75
N LYS A 158 3.65 -13.08 6.76
CA LYS A 158 2.96 -14.24 6.19
C LYS A 158 2.31 -13.84 4.87
N PHE A 159 2.80 -14.41 3.76
CA PHE A 159 2.16 -14.26 2.46
C PHE A 159 1.03 -15.28 2.28
N VAL A 160 -0.10 -14.83 1.75
CA VAL A 160 -1.26 -15.67 1.41
C VAL A 160 -1.73 -15.40 -0.01
N GLU A 161 -2.03 -16.48 -0.72
CA GLU A 161 -2.74 -16.41 -1.99
C GLU A 161 -4.23 -16.19 -1.70
N ALA A 162 -4.76 -15.03 -2.11
CA ALA A 162 -6.13 -14.67 -1.80
C ALA A 162 -6.72 -13.70 -2.83
N ASP A 163 -7.99 -13.93 -3.17
CA ASP A 163 -8.85 -12.90 -3.75
C ASP A 163 -9.41 -12.04 -2.62
N ILE A 164 -8.95 -10.79 -2.55
CA ILE A 164 -9.38 -9.81 -1.54
C ILE A 164 -10.85 -9.43 -1.68
N LEU A 165 -11.42 -9.60 -2.88
CA LEU A 165 -12.84 -9.33 -3.15
C LEU A 165 -13.72 -10.55 -2.86
N SER A 166 -13.16 -11.65 -2.36
CA SER A 166 -13.95 -12.79 -1.88
C SER A 166 -14.61 -12.44 -0.55
N GLU A 167 -15.92 -12.70 -0.44
CA GLU A 167 -16.71 -12.58 0.80
C GLU A 167 -16.13 -13.42 1.96
N SER A 168 -15.29 -14.41 1.66
CA SER A 168 -14.67 -15.28 2.67
C SER A 168 -13.35 -14.76 3.24
N PHE A 169 -12.72 -13.76 2.61
CA PHE A 169 -11.37 -13.34 2.98
C PHE A 169 -11.32 -12.72 4.38
N PHE A 170 -12.00 -11.60 4.61
CA PHE A 170 -11.94 -10.90 5.90
C PHE A 170 -12.46 -11.76 7.07
N PRO A 171 -13.59 -12.50 6.93
CA PRO A 171 -14.04 -13.43 7.97
C PRO A 171 -13.01 -14.51 8.34
N ALA A 172 -12.19 -14.97 7.39
CA ALA A 172 -11.18 -16.00 7.63
C ALA A 172 -9.94 -15.49 8.40
N TYR A 173 -9.60 -14.21 8.30
CA TYR A 173 -8.38 -13.65 8.89
C TYR A 173 -8.61 -12.73 10.09
N GLY A 174 -9.85 -12.31 10.34
CA GLY A 174 -10.24 -11.58 11.55
C GLY A 174 -9.98 -10.09 11.49
N LYS A 175 -9.60 -9.48 12.63
CA LYS A 175 -9.45 -8.03 12.77
C LYS A 175 -7.99 -7.57 12.64
N PHE A 176 -7.81 -6.35 12.16
CA PHE A 176 -6.52 -5.70 11.95
C PHE A 176 -6.46 -4.32 12.62
N ASP A 177 -5.29 -4.00 13.18
CA ASP A 177 -4.97 -2.67 13.70
C ASP A 177 -4.56 -1.73 12.57
N PHE A 178 -3.97 -2.28 11.51
CA PHE A 178 -3.58 -1.52 10.34
C PHE A 178 -3.91 -2.30 9.07
N ILE A 179 -4.52 -1.64 8.09
CA ILE A 179 -4.73 -2.20 6.76
C ILE A 179 -4.08 -1.27 5.73
N PHE A 180 -3.06 -1.76 5.03
CA PHE A 180 -2.42 -1.08 3.92
C PHE A 180 -3.11 -1.52 2.62
N CYS A 181 -3.58 -0.56 1.84
CA CYS A 181 -4.23 -0.79 0.56
C CYS A 181 -3.80 0.31 -0.41
N GLN A 182 -2.52 0.27 -0.81
CA GLN A 182 -1.93 1.27 -1.70
C GLN A 182 -2.05 0.81 -3.15
N ASP A 183 -2.50 1.73 -4.01
CA ASP A 183 -2.59 1.52 -5.47
C ASP A 183 -3.49 0.34 -5.88
N PHE A 184 -4.27 -0.26 -4.99
CA PHE A 184 -5.16 -1.37 -5.36
C PHE A 184 -6.53 -0.88 -5.83
N LEU A 185 -7.06 0.14 -5.15
CA LEU A 185 -8.42 0.63 -5.34
C LEU A 185 -8.66 1.21 -6.73
N ILE A 186 -7.65 1.82 -7.36
CA ILE A 186 -7.74 2.41 -8.70
C ILE A 186 -8.05 1.40 -9.80
N TYR A 187 -7.85 0.11 -9.54
CA TYR A 187 -8.14 -0.96 -10.51
C TYR A 187 -9.58 -1.47 -10.43
N LEU A 188 -10.28 -1.15 -9.34
CA LEU A 188 -11.62 -1.63 -9.04
C LEU A 188 -12.70 -0.71 -9.62
N ASN A 189 -13.84 -1.29 -9.98
CA ASN A 189 -15.03 -0.50 -10.26
C ASN A 189 -15.64 0.11 -8.98
N ASP A 190 -16.59 1.02 -9.13
CA ASP A 190 -17.15 1.79 -8.02
C ASP A 190 -17.83 0.89 -6.96
N ASP A 191 -18.52 -0.16 -7.39
CA ASP A 191 -19.18 -1.13 -6.49
C ASP A 191 -18.13 -1.96 -5.73
N GLU A 192 -17.12 -2.48 -6.44
CA GLU A 192 -16.02 -3.24 -5.84
C GLU A 192 -15.23 -2.41 -4.84
N ARG A 193 -14.93 -1.13 -5.17
CA ARG A 193 -14.27 -0.21 -4.23
C ARG A 193 -15.11 0.00 -2.98
N THR A 194 -16.41 0.19 -3.14
CA THR A 194 -17.35 0.41 -2.04
C THR A 194 -17.39 -0.79 -1.11
N ILE A 195 -17.58 -1.99 -1.68
CA ILE A 195 -17.60 -3.25 -0.95
C ILE A 195 -16.28 -3.45 -0.21
N LEU A 196 -15.14 -3.31 -0.89
CA LEU A 196 -13.84 -3.50 -0.26
C LEU A 196 -13.58 -2.48 0.87
N MET A 197 -13.96 -1.22 0.69
CA MET A 197 -13.85 -0.23 1.76
C MET A 197 -14.69 -0.61 2.97
N MET A 198 -15.93 -1.06 2.77
CA MET A 198 -16.79 -1.53 3.87
C MET A 198 -16.19 -2.74 4.59
N GLU A 199 -15.77 -3.75 3.85
CA GLU A 199 -15.14 -4.96 4.38
C GLU A 199 -13.85 -4.65 5.17
N MET A 200 -12.99 -3.76 4.64
CA MET A 200 -11.81 -3.29 5.37
C MET A 200 -12.20 -2.57 6.66
N GLY A 201 -13.22 -1.71 6.62
CA GLY A 201 -13.73 -1.00 7.80
C GLY A 201 -14.27 -1.95 8.86
N ASP A 202 -15.02 -2.96 8.44
CA ASP A 202 -15.54 -4.00 9.32
C ASP A 202 -14.41 -4.90 9.83
N ALA A 203 -13.31 -5.05 9.10
CA ALA A 203 -12.13 -5.79 9.56
C ALA A 203 -11.20 -4.98 10.49
N LEU A 204 -11.48 -3.71 10.77
CA LEU A 204 -10.66 -2.94 11.71
C LEU A 204 -10.95 -3.30 13.18
N THR A 205 -9.91 -3.25 14.02
CA THR A 205 -10.10 -3.12 15.47
C THR A 205 -10.66 -1.72 15.81
N PRO A 206 -11.19 -1.49 17.03
CA PRO A 206 -11.69 -0.16 17.41
C PRO A 206 -10.66 0.99 17.30
N ARG A 207 -9.37 0.66 17.34
CA ARG A 207 -8.27 1.63 17.18
C ARG A 207 -7.62 1.53 15.80
N GLY A 208 -8.20 0.72 14.91
CA GLY A 208 -7.63 0.36 13.64
C GLY A 208 -7.66 1.51 12.64
N THR A 209 -6.70 1.48 11.70
CA THR A 209 -6.65 2.47 10.62
C THR A 209 -6.37 1.82 9.26
N ILE A 210 -6.93 2.41 8.21
CA ILE A 210 -6.60 2.07 6.82
C ILE A 210 -5.60 3.12 6.30
N LEU A 211 -4.57 2.65 5.62
CA LEU A 211 -3.52 3.46 5.01
C LEU A 211 -3.60 3.28 3.49
N LEU A 212 -4.00 4.35 2.81
CA LEU A 212 -4.10 4.44 1.35
C LEU A 212 -2.95 5.27 0.79
N GLU A 213 -2.75 5.19 -0.52
CA GLU A 213 -1.85 6.08 -1.24
C GLU A 213 -2.26 7.56 -1.06
N PRO A 214 -1.30 8.50 -1.03
CA PRO A 214 -1.61 9.91 -0.94
C PRO A 214 -2.22 10.45 -2.23
N ILE A 215 -3.11 11.41 -2.08
CA ILE A 215 -3.54 12.26 -3.18
C ILE A 215 -2.35 13.16 -3.55
N GLN A 216 -2.00 13.22 -4.83
CA GLN A 216 -1.02 14.21 -5.28
C GLN A 216 -1.66 15.60 -5.27
N ASP A 217 -1.42 16.36 -4.20
CA ASP A 217 -1.87 17.75 -4.03
C ASP A 217 -1.43 18.69 -5.18
N GLN A 218 -0.47 18.28 -6.02
CA GLN A 218 0.06 19.14 -7.09
C GLN A 218 -0.87 19.29 -8.31
N VAL A 219 -1.96 18.53 -8.42
CA VAL A 219 -2.86 18.60 -9.58
C VAL A 219 -4.18 19.33 -9.28
N ILE A 220 -4.52 19.58 -8.01
CA ILE A 220 -5.91 19.92 -7.66
C ILE A 220 -5.94 21.11 -6.70
N SER A 221 -5.94 22.31 -7.26
CA SER A 221 -6.33 23.53 -6.52
C SER A 221 -7.86 23.74 -6.50
N SER A 222 -8.62 23.04 -7.35
CA SER A 222 -10.10 22.93 -7.31
C SER A 222 -10.61 21.93 -8.37
N PRO A 223 -11.66 21.12 -8.11
CA PRO A 223 -12.31 20.29 -9.13
C PRO A 223 -12.77 21.07 -10.39
N SER A 224 -13.08 22.36 -10.22
CA SER A 224 -13.47 23.27 -11.32
C SER A 224 -12.30 23.71 -12.21
N GLN A 225 -11.06 23.41 -11.83
CA GLN A 225 -9.85 23.74 -12.60
C GLN A 225 -9.29 22.51 -13.34
N LEU A 226 -9.93 21.35 -13.21
CA LEU A 226 -9.49 20.14 -13.89
C LEU A 226 -9.79 20.23 -15.39
N PRO A 227 -8.86 19.78 -16.26
CA PRO A 227 -9.09 19.76 -17.70
C PRO A 227 -10.31 18.90 -18.07
N GLU A 228 -10.97 19.24 -19.18
CA GLU A 228 -12.03 18.42 -19.78
C GLU A 228 -11.41 17.37 -20.71
N ASN A 229 -10.57 16.52 -20.15
CA ASN A 229 -9.94 15.39 -20.83
C ASN A 229 -9.94 14.15 -19.93
N ASP A 230 -9.52 13.01 -20.48
CA ASP A 230 -9.47 11.71 -19.78
C ASP A 230 -8.76 11.81 -18.42
N LEU A 231 -7.66 12.57 -18.33
CA LEU A 231 -6.93 12.79 -17.09
C LEU A 231 -7.77 13.54 -16.05
N GLY A 232 -8.45 14.61 -16.46
CA GLY A 232 -9.34 15.36 -15.57
C GLY A 232 -10.55 14.54 -15.12
N GLU A 233 -11.09 13.65 -15.96
CA GLU A 233 -12.15 12.72 -15.56
C GLU A 233 -11.67 11.70 -14.51
N GLU A 234 -10.49 11.09 -14.71
CA GLU A 234 -9.92 10.14 -13.74
C GLU A 234 -9.64 10.82 -12.39
N ILE A 235 -9.15 12.06 -12.40
CA ILE A 235 -8.95 12.83 -11.17
C ILE A 235 -10.29 13.12 -10.47
N ARG A 236 -11.35 13.49 -11.22
CA ARG A 236 -12.69 13.70 -10.64
C ARG A 236 -13.21 12.42 -9.98
N LYS A 237 -13.11 11.26 -10.66
CA LYS A 237 -13.50 9.96 -10.10
C LYS A 237 -12.77 9.66 -8.78
N TYR A 238 -11.50 10.00 -8.69
CA TYR A 238 -10.71 9.82 -7.47
C TYR A 238 -11.14 10.76 -6.33
N ILE A 239 -11.47 12.03 -6.63
CA ILE A 239 -12.04 12.97 -5.65
C ILE A 239 -13.41 12.46 -5.16
N ASP A 240 -14.28 12.08 -6.07
CA ASP A 240 -15.62 11.56 -5.76
C ASP A 240 -15.53 10.30 -4.90
N PHE A 241 -14.58 9.41 -5.20
CA PHE A 241 -14.30 8.24 -4.38
C PHE A 241 -13.94 8.60 -2.94
N ARG A 242 -13.17 9.67 -2.70
CA ARG A 242 -12.82 10.11 -1.34
C ARG A 242 -14.03 10.62 -0.57
N GLU A 243 -14.88 11.44 -1.20
CA GLU A 243 -16.13 11.89 -0.59
C GLU A 243 -17.07 10.72 -0.28
N GLN A 244 -17.14 9.75 -1.21
CA GLN A 244 -17.86 8.50 -1.01
C GLN A 244 -17.32 7.74 0.21
N VAL A 245 -16.00 7.58 0.34
CA VAL A 245 -15.37 6.94 1.51
C VAL A 245 -15.81 7.62 2.82
N TYR A 246 -15.89 8.95 2.87
CA TYR A 246 -16.37 9.64 4.08
C TYR A 246 -17.85 9.36 4.37
N SER A 247 -18.69 9.36 3.33
CA SER A 247 -20.10 8.97 3.46
C SER A 247 -20.30 7.54 3.95
N LEU A 248 -19.32 6.65 3.72
CA LEU A 248 -19.36 5.26 4.20
C LEU A 248 -19.07 5.14 5.70
N GLY A 249 -18.75 6.24 6.41
CA GLY A 249 -18.41 6.23 7.83
C GLY A 249 -16.91 6.11 8.09
N PHE A 250 -16.09 6.75 7.26
CA PHE A 250 -14.66 6.90 7.51
C PHE A 250 -14.30 8.35 7.79
N GLU A 251 -13.40 8.55 8.75
CA GLU A 251 -12.85 9.86 9.09
C GLU A 251 -11.36 9.91 8.73
N PRO A 252 -10.89 10.96 8.05
CA PRO A 252 -9.49 11.13 7.75
C PRO A 252 -8.66 11.53 8.97
N ILE A 253 -7.43 11.06 9.02
CA ILE A 253 -6.38 11.52 9.91
C ILE A 253 -5.36 12.32 9.08
N GLY A 254 -5.09 13.57 9.48
CA GLY A 254 -4.10 14.41 8.81
C GLY A 254 -4.49 14.75 7.36
N ARG A 255 -3.67 14.33 6.38
CA ARG A 255 -3.80 14.74 4.97
C ARG A 255 -4.90 14.02 4.17
N GLY A 256 -5.59 13.04 4.77
CA GLY A 256 -6.79 12.45 4.17
C GLY A 256 -6.66 11.03 3.64
N ASN A 257 -5.44 10.50 3.53
CA ASN A 257 -5.15 9.15 3.03
C ASN A 257 -5.04 8.09 4.14
N ILE A 258 -5.08 8.52 5.40
CA ILE A 258 -5.14 7.63 6.56
C ILE A 258 -6.54 7.74 7.14
N LEU A 259 -7.24 6.61 7.29
CA LEU A 259 -8.66 6.58 7.61
C LEU A 259 -8.91 5.77 8.88
N LYS A 260 -9.85 6.23 9.71
CA LYS A 260 -10.41 5.46 10.84
C LYS A 260 -11.92 5.28 10.63
N ARG A 261 -12.51 4.24 11.22
CA ARG A 261 -13.96 4.02 11.18
C ARG A 261 -14.68 4.92 12.18
N THR A 262 -15.73 5.61 11.76
CA THR A 262 -16.55 6.43 12.66
C THR A 262 -17.41 5.55 13.57
N GLY A 263 -17.53 5.92 14.85
CA GLY A 263 -18.37 5.20 15.82
C GLY A 263 -17.83 3.83 16.28
N SER A 264 -16.52 3.60 16.16
CA SER A 264 -15.82 2.42 16.67
C SER A 264 -15.44 2.51 18.16
#